data_AF-A0A432Q544-F1
#
_entry.id   AF-A0A432Q544-F1
#
_cell.length_a   1.000
_cell.length_b   1.000
_cell.length_c   1.000
_cell.angle_alpha   90.00
_cell.angle_beta   90.00
_cell.angle_gamma   90.00
#
_symmetry.space_group_name_H-M   'P 1'
#
loop_
_entity.id
_entity.type
_entity.pdbx_description
1 polymer ?
#
loop_
_entity_poly.entity_id
_entity_poly.type
_entity_poly.pdbx_seq_one_letter_code
_entity_poly.pdbx_strand_id
1 'polypeptide(L)'
;MIVEGLKLTIRNIGMVAFPLAAMILLYLFIVGAVFTAMPAGEVNKIMKMTHTTNMSDYINNVKKEIISSLSKNIERTVLIFLLFGIFALIIGEFLNASLIVAARDAVLTGSFSFRKAIDEGMLYTLPVLGVDILCSFGAAAFLMPAYIIYYITGSVFIIRVYPLLFVFVAPMLVLPKYIVVVRNESVINSIAEGFRVAISNYLTAFSSVVFCALIALLSSIVPFASILGFAFSSSLLSVYMCAISINSGGVVNGGVR
;
A
#
# COMPACT_ATOMS: atom_id res chain seq x y z
N MET A 1 -19.17 -14.15 -1.93
CA MET A 1 -17.91 -13.39 -1.80
C MET A 1 -18.04 -12.02 -1.14
N ILE A 2 -18.72 -11.01 -1.70
CA ILE A 2 -18.74 -9.63 -1.13
C ILE A 2 -19.28 -9.61 0.32
N VAL A 3 -20.46 -10.18 0.55
CA VAL A 3 -21.08 -10.21 1.89
C VAL A 3 -20.23 -11.00 2.89
N GLU A 4 -19.62 -12.10 2.45
CA GLU A 4 -18.76 -12.94 3.29
C GLU A 4 -17.45 -12.25 3.65
N GLY A 5 -16.80 -11.57 2.71
CA GLY A 5 -15.57 -10.81 2.98
C GLY A 5 -15.80 -9.64 3.92
N LEU A 6 -16.93 -8.93 3.79
CA LEU A 6 -17.35 -7.92 4.77
C LEU A 6 -17.57 -8.53 6.16
N LYS A 7 -18.32 -9.63 6.25
CA LYS A 7 -18.56 -10.33 7.53
C LYS A 7 -17.24 -10.78 8.18
N LEU A 8 -16.34 -11.37 7.41
CA LEU A 8 -15.03 -11.82 7.89
C LEU A 8 -14.17 -10.66 8.38
N THR A 9 -14.15 -9.54 7.65
CA THR A 9 -13.40 -8.34 8.04
C THR A 9 -13.97 -7.70 9.31
N ILE A 10 -15.29 -7.60 9.44
CA ILE A 10 -15.95 -7.06 10.63
C ILE A 10 -15.70 -7.96 11.85
N ARG A 11 -15.80 -9.28 11.68
CA ARG A 11 -15.49 -10.25 12.75
C ARG A 11 -14.03 -10.18 13.19
N ASN A 12 -13.13 -9.78 12.29
CA ASN A 12 -11.70 -9.66 12.52
C ASN A 12 -11.21 -8.21 12.41
N ILE A 13 -11.96 -7.26 12.99
CA ILE A 13 -11.68 -5.83 12.87
C ILE A 13 -10.28 -5.45 13.35
N GLY A 14 -9.66 -6.27 14.21
CA GLY A 14 -8.26 -6.11 14.64
C GLY A 14 -7.26 -6.05 13.47
N MET A 15 -7.56 -6.65 12.31
CA MET A 15 -6.69 -6.57 11.13
C MET A 15 -6.47 -5.14 10.65
N VAL A 16 -7.42 -4.23 10.92
CA VAL A 16 -7.32 -2.80 10.59
C VAL A 16 -6.15 -2.12 11.30
N ALA A 17 -5.65 -2.70 12.40
CA ALA A 17 -4.48 -2.20 13.10
C ALA A 17 -3.21 -2.20 12.24
N PHE A 18 -3.03 -3.15 11.31
CA PHE A 18 -1.84 -3.21 10.46
C PHE A 18 -1.73 -2.01 9.50
N PRO A 19 -2.75 -1.71 8.65
CA PRO A 19 -2.70 -0.53 7.80
C PRO A 19 -2.71 0.78 8.59
N LEU A 20 -3.38 0.84 9.75
CA LEU A 20 -3.29 2.02 10.63
C LEU A 20 -1.87 2.23 11.16
N ALA A 21 -1.22 1.17 11.65
CA ALA A 21 0.16 1.23 12.11
C ALA A 21 1.10 1.66 10.97
N ALA A 22 0.85 1.18 9.75
CA ALA A 22 1.64 1.57 8.58
C ALA A 22 1.52 3.07 8.32
N MET A 23 0.29 3.61 8.31
CA MET A 23 0.08 5.06 8.14
C MET A 23 0.77 5.89 9.21
N ILE A 24 0.67 5.49 10.49
CA ILE A 24 1.29 6.20 11.61
C ILE A 24 2.81 6.17 11.48
N LEU A 25 3.39 5.00 11.23
CA LEU A 25 4.85 4.85 11.12
C LEU A 25 5.39 5.61 9.91
N LEU A 26 4.75 5.49 8.74
CA LEU A 26 5.12 6.25 7.55
C LEU A 26 5.13 7.76 7.82
N TYR A 27 4.10 8.26 8.52
CA TYR A 27 4.06 9.67 8.92
C TYR A 27 5.22 10.04 9.85
N LEU A 28 5.53 9.20 10.86
CA LEU A 28 6.67 9.43 11.75
C LEU A 28 8.02 9.42 11.01
N PHE A 29 8.20 8.55 10.01
CA PHE A 29 9.40 8.54 9.16
C PHE A 29 9.50 9.81 8.32
N ILE A 30 8.40 10.30 7.74
CA ILE A 30 8.40 11.56 6.96
C ILE A 30 8.78 12.73 7.88
N VAL A 31 8.15 12.83 9.05
CA VAL A 31 8.44 13.88 10.02
C VAL A 31 9.91 13.82 10.48
N GLY A 32 10.39 12.62 10.82
CA GLY A 32 11.78 12.38 11.18
C GLY A 32 12.76 12.78 10.07
N ALA A 33 12.46 12.45 8.82
CA ALA A 33 13.28 12.81 7.66
C ALA A 33 13.37 14.34 7.49
N VAL A 34 12.24 15.05 7.57
CA VAL A 34 12.19 16.51 7.47
C VAL A 34 13.06 17.15 8.55
N PHE A 35 12.90 16.77 9.82
CA PHE A 35 13.66 17.37 10.92
C PHE A 35 15.15 17.00 10.90
N THR A 36 15.52 15.82 10.38
CA THR A 36 16.92 15.40 10.27
C THR A 36 17.63 16.08 9.10
N ALA A 37 16.90 16.35 8.01
CA ALA A 37 17.41 17.04 6.83
C ALA A 37 17.66 18.53 7.09
N MET A 38 16.87 19.15 7.98
CA MET A 38 17.01 20.56 8.29
C MET A 38 18.19 20.86 9.24
N PRO A 39 18.94 21.95 9.01
CA PRO A 39 19.91 22.45 9.99
C PRO A 39 19.22 22.88 11.30
N ALA A 40 19.84 22.60 12.45
CA ALA A 40 19.27 22.90 13.77
C ALA A 40 18.91 24.39 13.96
N GLY A 41 19.67 25.31 13.34
CA GLY A 41 19.38 26.74 13.37
C GLY A 41 18.05 27.12 12.69
N GLU A 42 17.68 26.43 11.61
CA GLU A 42 16.43 26.66 10.88
C GLU A 42 15.23 26.04 11.61
N VAL A 43 15.44 24.89 12.26
CA VAL A 43 14.41 24.28 13.14
C VAL A 43 14.06 25.22 14.30
N ASN A 44 15.08 25.82 14.93
CA ASN A 44 14.87 26.80 16.00
C ASN A 44 14.16 28.07 15.50
N LYS A 45 14.39 28.50 14.25
CA LYS A 45 13.71 29.63 13.64
C LYS A 45 12.21 29.34 13.45
N ILE A 46 11.87 28.14 12.99
CA ILE A 46 10.48 27.68 12.84
C ILE A 46 9.78 27.56 14.20
N MET A 47 10.44 26.98 15.21
CA MET A 47 9.88 26.87 16.56
C MET A 47 9.63 28.23 17.22
N LYS A 48 10.39 29.26 16.83
CA LYS A 48 10.23 30.64 17.31
C LYS A 48 9.25 31.47 16.47
N MET A 49 8.72 30.94 15.37
CA MET A 49 7.64 31.62 14.65
C MET A 49 6.40 31.65 15.55
N THR A 50 6.07 32.85 16.05
CA THR A 50 4.89 33.09 16.86
C THR A 50 3.63 32.85 16.03
N HIS A 51 2.59 32.30 16.66
CA HIS A 51 1.28 32.19 16.03
C HIS A 51 0.78 33.59 15.64
N THR A 52 0.74 33.86 14.33
CA THR A 52 -0.08 34.95 13.79
C THR A 52 -1.54 34.62 14.03
N THR A 53 -2.38 35.65 14.21
CA THR A 53 -3.84 35.51 14.44
C THR A 53 -4.57 34.69 13.37
N ASN A 54 -3.97 34.52 12.19
CA ASN A 54 -4.45 33.63 11.14
C ASN A 54 -3.60 32.35 11.06
N MET A 55 -4.20 31.20 11.41
CA MET A 55 -3.58 29.88 11.39
C MET A 55 -3.19 29.44 9.97
N SER A 56 -3.95 29.86 8.95
CA SER A 56 -3.65 29.55 7.55
C SER A 56 -2.32 30.19 7.10
N ASP A 57 -2.11 31.46 7.45
CA ASP A 57 -0.90 32.20 7.09
C ASP A 57 0.31 31.65 7.84
N TYR A 58 0.13 31.25 9.10
CA TYR A 58 1.15 30.57 9.89
C TYR A 58 1.61 29.27 9.20
N ILE A 59 0.68 28.39 8.81
CA ILE A 59 0.99 27.12 8.13
C ILE A 59 1.71 27.39 6.81
N ASN A 60 1.28 28.37 6.03
CA ASN A 60 1.92 28.72 4.76
C ASN A 60 3.35 29.24 4.94
N ASN A 61 3.59 30.05 5.97
CA ASN A 61 4.91 30.58 6.29
C ASN A 61 5.86 29.49 6.78
N VAL A 62 5.39 28.61 7.68
CA VAL A 62 6.15 27.43 8.12
C VAL A 62 6.51 26.54 6.93
N LYS A 63 5.53 26.25 6.05
CA LYS A 63 5.76 25.44 4.85
C LYS A 63 6.83 26.05 3.93
N LYS A 64 6.78 27.36 3.68
CA LYS A 64 7.79 28.06 2.86
C LYS A 64 9.18 27.96 3.48
N GLU A 65 9.29 28.12 4.79
CA GLU A 65 10.57 28.06 5.50
C GLU A 65 11.18 26.65 5.48
N ILE A 66 10.35 25.62 5.65
CA ILE A 66 10.76 24.22 5.51
C ILE A 66 11.28 23.96 4.10
N ILE A 67 10.51 24.34 3.07
CA ILE A 67 10.91 24.13 1.66
C ILE A 67 12.23 24.86 1.35
N SER A 68 12.36 26.11 1.77
CA SER A 68 13.58 26.91 1.60
C SER A 68 14.78 26.22 2.26
N SER A 69 14.62 25.77 3.51
CA SER A 69 15.68 25.11 4.27
C SER A 69 16.12 23.79 3.65
N LEU A 70 15.17 22.95 3.23
CA LEU A 70 15.45 21.67 2.57
C LEU A 70 16.14 21.85 1.22
N SER A 71 15.82 22.93 0.49
CA SER A 71 16.40 23.24 -0.83
C SER A 71 17.83 23.75 -0.75
N LYS A 72 18.27 24.32 0.38
CA LYS A 72 19.64 24.83 0.56
C LYS A 72 20.71 23.73 0.49
N ASN A 73 20.36 22.49 0.84
CA ASN A 73 21.26 21.35 0.73
C ASN A 73 20.50 20.14 0.18
N ILE A 74 20.24 20.19 -1.14
CA ILE A 74 19.42 19.20 -1.83
C ILE A 74 20.03 17.79 -1.73
N GLU A 75 21.36 17.65 -1.81
CA GLU A 75 22.04 16.36 -1.74
C GLU A 75 21.80 15.69 -0.38
N ARG A 76 22.03 16.41 0.71
CA ARG A 76 21.77 15.91 2.06
C ARG A 76 20.30 15.58 2.26
N THR A 77 19.40 16.45 1.79
CA THR A 77 17.95 16.22 1.86
C THR A 77 17.58 14.93 1.13
N VAL A 78 18.03 14.74 -0.11
CA VAL A 78 17.74 13.53 -0.90
C VAL A 78 18.27 12.29 -0.20
N LEU A 79 19.50 12.30 0.32
CA LEU A 79 20.08 11.15 1.01
C LEU A 79 19.30 10.78 2.28
N ILE A 80 18.89 11.77 3.06
CA ILE A 80 18.11 11.54 4.30
C ILE A 80 16.72 11.02 3.96
N PHE A 81 16.04 11.61 2.99
CA PHE A 81 14.73 11.14 2.55
C PHE A 81 14.80 9.73 1.95
N LEU A 82 15.87 9.40 1.24
CA LEU A 82 16.10 8.06 0.71
C LEU A 82 16.36 7.05 1.84
N LEU A 83 17.16 7.40 2.85
CA LEU A 83 17.40 6.56 4.00
C LEU A 83 16.12 6.27 4.79
N PHE A 84 15.40 7.32 5.20
CA PHE A 84 14.12 7.17 5.91
C PHE A 84 13.07 6.49 5.04
N GLY A 85 13.08 6.75 3.73
CA GLY A 85 12.22 6.10 2.75
C GLY A 85 12.45 4.59 2.65
N ILE A 86 13.70 4.12 2.69
CA ILE A 86 14.01 2.68 2.71
C ILE A 86 13.48 2.02 3.98
N PHE A 87 13.68 2.64 5.15
CA PHE A 87 13.14 2.09 6.40
C PHE A 87 11.61 2.06 6.40
N ALA A 88 11.00 3.15 5.95
CA ALA A 88 9.56 3.28 5.78
C ALA A 88 9.00 2.20 4.82
N LEU A 89 9.69 1.92 3.72
CA LEU A 89 9.33 0.88 2.75
C LEU A 89 9.38 -0.50 3.40
N ILE A 90 10.48 -0.86 4.08
CA ILE A 90 10.65 -2.18 4.72
C ILE A 90 9.57 -2.40 5.80
N ILE A 91 9.32 -1.39 6.63
CA ILE A 91 8.30 -1.48 7.69
C ILE A 91 6.88 -1.52 7.10
N GLY A 92 6.63 -0.74 6.05
CA GLY A 92 5.38 -0.78 5.29
C GLY A 92 5.12 -2.18 4.74
N GLU A 93 6.11 -2.79 4.10
CA GLU A 93 5.99 -4.15 3.56
C GLU A 93 5.88 -5.22 4.66
N PHE A 94 6.53 -5.05 5.79
CA PHE A 94 6.34 -5.93 6.94
C PHE A 94 4.88 -5.91 7.43
N LEU A 95 4.28 -4.74 7.55
CA LEU A 95 2.88 -4.61 7.97
C LEU A 95 1.91 -5.10 6.90
N ASN A 96 2.23 -4.91 5.62
CA ASN A 96 1.50 -5.46 4.49
C ASN A 96 1.54 -7.00 4.51
N ALA A 97 2.72 -7.61 4.67
CA ALA A 97 2.86 -9.06 4.80
C ALA A 97 2.08 -9.60 6.03
N SER A 98 2.17 -8.92 7.17
CA SER A 98 1.42 -9.28 8.39
C SER A 98 -0.11 -9.23 8.16
N LEU A 99 -0.58 -8.22 7.43
CA LEU A 99 -1.99 -8.10 7.04
C LEU A 99 -2.43 -9.25 6.13
N ILE A 100 -1.61 -9.63 5.15
CA ILE A 100 -1.90 -10.75 4.25
C ILE A 100 -1.98 -12.07 5.04
N VAL A 101 -1.06 -12.31 5.98
CA VAL A 101 -1.11 -13.48 6.87
C VAL A 101 -2.39 -13.47 7.71
N ALA A 102 -2.72 -12.33 8.33
CA ALA A 102 -3.93 -12.20 9.14
C ALA A 102 -5.20 -12.46 8.29
N ALA A 103 -5.25 -11.94 7.08
CA ALA A 103 -6.34 -12.16 6.14
C ALA A 103 -6.43 -13.63 5.69
N ARG A 104 -5.30 -14.28 5.40
CA ARG A 104 -5.24 -15.71 5.07
C ARG A 104 -5.83 -16.55 6.20
N ASP A 105 -5.39 -16.33 7.44
CA ASP A 105 -5.88 -17.06 8.60
C ASP A 105 -7.37 -16.79 8.86
N ALA A 106 -7.81 -15.54 8.72
CA ALA A 106 -9.23 -15.18 8.84
C ALA A 106 -10.09 -15.88 7.79
N VAL A 107 -9.60 -16.04 6.55
CA VAL A 107 -10.31 -16.78 5.49
C VAL A 107 -10.34 -18.28 5.77
N LEU A 108 -9.23 -18.88 6.21
CA LEU A 108 -9.12 -20.33 6.41
C LEU A 108 -9.81 -20.81 7.70
N THR A 109 -9.74 -20.03 8.77
CA THR A 109 -10.16 -20.46 10.12
C THR A 109 -11.28 -19.62 10.72
N GLY A 110 -11.64 -18.51 10.06
CA GLY A 110 -12.65 -17.57 10.54
C GLY A 110 -12.13 -16.56 11.58
N SER A 111 -10.90 -16.71 12.07
CA SER A 111 -10.24 -15.79 12.99
C SER A 111 -8.75 -15.62 12.68
N PHE A 112 -8.08 -14.64 13.30
CA PHE A 112 -6.62 -14.49 13.20
C PHE A 112 -5.97 -14.30 14.58
N SER A 113 -4.67 -14.59 14.65
CA SER A 113 -3.83 -14.30 15.81
C SER A 113 -2.81 -13.23 15.48
N PHE A 114 -2.79 -12.15 16.26
CA PHE A 114 -1.82 -11.05 16.09
C PHE A 114 -0.38 -11.52 16.15
N ARG A 115 -0.06 -12.40 17.11
CA ARG A 115 1.30 -12.92 17.27
C ARG A 115 1.75 -13.68 16.03
N LYS A 116 0.91 -14.59 15.54
CA LYS A 116 1.19 -15.37 14.33
C LYS A 116 1.33 -14.47 13.10
N ALA A 117 0.48 -13.45 12.97
CA ALA A 117 0.56 -12.48 11.89
C ALA A 117 1.88 -11.69 11.89
N ILE A 118 2.39 -11.32 13.07
CA ILE A 118 3.71 -10.66 13.20
C ILE A 118 4.86 -11.63 12.90
N ASP A 119 4.85 -12.82 13.50
CA ASP A 119 5.93 -13.81 13.36
C ASP A 119 6.09 -14.24 11.89
N GLU A 120 4.98 -14.58 11.22
CA GLU A 120 5.00 -14.91 9.80
C GLU A 120 5.13 -13.67 8.90
N GLY A 121 4.64 -12.50 9.34
CA GLY A 121 4.82 -11.23 8.63
C GLY A 121 6.30 -10.92 8.42
N MET A 122 7.13 -11.14 9.45
CA MET A 122 8.60 -11.01 9.33
C MET A 122 9.18 -11.98 8.29
N LEU A 123 8.72 -13.24 8.29
CA LEU A 123 9.18 -14.26 7.34
C LEU A 123 8.86 -13.88 5.89
N TYR A 124 7.66 -13.35 5.64
CA TYR A 124 7.20 -13.03 4.29
C TYR A 124 7.51 -11.60 3.83
N THR A 125 8.10 -10.75 4.68
CA THR A 125 8.41 -9.35 4.32
C THR A 125 9.30 -9.26 3.07
N LEU A 126 10.43 -9.98 3.04
CA LEU A 126 11.36 -9.94 1.91
C LEU A 126 10.76 -10.55 0.62
N PRO A 127 10.09 -11.72 0.66
CA PRO A 127 9.36 -12.23 -0.50
C PRO A 127 8.30 -11.27 -1.06
N VAL A 128 7.48 -10.66 -0.18
CA VAL A 128 6.44 -9.69 -0.59
C VAL A 128 7.07 -8.46 -1.23
N LEU A 129 8.11 -7.89 -0.61
CA LEU A 129 8.88 -6.77 -1.15
C LEU A 129 9.48 -7.11 -2.53
N GLY A 130 10.05 -8.32 -2.68
CA GLY A 130 10.60 -8.79 -3.95
C GLY A 130 9.56 -8.85 -5.06
N VAL A 131 8.35 -9.34 -4.75
CA VAL A 131 7.23 -9.32 -5.69
C VAL A 131 6.79 -7.90 -6.03
N ASP A 132 6.60 -7.04 -5.04
CA ASP A 132 6.12 -5.68 -5.28
C ASP A 132 7.15 -4.86 -6.11
N ILE A 133 8.47 -5.05 -5.89
CA ILE A 133 9.51 -4.43 -6.71
C ILE A 133 9.46 -4.94 -8.17
N LEU A 134 9.43 -6.26 -8.38
CA LEU A 134 9.44 -6.84 -9.73
C LEU A 134 8.15 -6.51 -10.51
N CYS A 135 6.99 -6.58 -9.86
CA CYS A 135 5.71 -6.17 -10.45
C CYS A 135 5.71 -4.67 -10.76
N SER A 136 6.32 -3.82 -9.91
CA SER A 136 6.44 -2.38 -10.17
C SER A 136 7.35 -2.07 -11.36
N PHE A 137 8.48 -2.78 -11.50
CA PHE A 137 9.32 -2.68 -12.71
C PHE A 137 8.59 -3.15 -13.96
N GLY A 138 7.85 -4.27 -13.87
CA GLY A 138 7.03 -4.78 -14.96
C GLY A 138 5.94 -3.79 -15.37
N ALA A 139 5.26 -3.18 -14.41
CA ALA A 139 4.30 -2.11 -14.65
C ALA A 139 4.97 -0.93 -15.35
N ALA A 140 6.07 -0.40 -14.81
CA ALA A 140 6.81 0.71 -15.41
C ALA A 140 7.25 0.42 -16.86
N ALA A 141 7.70 -0.80 -17.15
CA ALA A 141 8.10 -1.23 -18.48
C ALA A 141 6.90 -1.31 -19.46
N PHE A 142 5.75 -1.85 -19.01
CA PHE A 142 4.51 -1.88 -19.80
C PHE A 142 4.00 -0.47 -20.15
N LEU A 143 4.29 0.47 -19.27
CA LEU A 143 3.82 1.84 -19.30
C LEU A 143 4.70 2.74 -20.20
N MET A 144 6.00 2.47 -20.26
CA MET A 144 6.98 3.23 -21.05
C MET A 144 6.56 3.55 -22.50
N PRO A 145 6.00 2.61 -23.29
CA PRO A 145 5.57 2.88 -24.66
C PRO A 145 4.56 4.03 -24.77
N ALA A 146 3.61 4.15 -23.85
CA ALA A 146 2.63 5.23 -23.92
C ALA A 146 3.25 6.59 -23.58
N TYR A 147 4.23 6.64 -22.66
CA TYR A 147 5.01 7.86 -22.41
C TYR A 147 5.79 8.29 -23.65
N ILE A 148 6.37 7.34 -24.38
CA ILE A 148 7.10 7.61 -25.63
C ILE A 148 6.13 8.16 -26.69
N ILE A 149 4.96 7.54 -26.88
CA ILE A 149 3.96 8.02 -27.84
C ILE A 149 3.43 9.40 -27.43
N TYR A 150 3.18 9.65 -26.13
CA TYR A 150 2.82 10.98 -25.64
C TYR A 150 3.89 12.01 -25.99
N TYR A 151 5.17 11.71 -25.73
CA TYR A 151 6.27 12.62 -26.01
C TYR A 151 6.39 12.94 -27.51
N ILE A 152 6.19 11.95 -28.38
CA ILE A 152 6.27 12.13 -29.84
C ILE A 152 5.06 12.89 -30.39
N THR A 153 3.85 12.59 -29.89
CA THR A 153 2.59 13.09 -30.47
C THR A 153 2.06 14.36 -29.80
N GLY A 154 2.52 14.68 -28.59
CA GLY A 154 1.98 15.77 -27.76
C GLY A 154 0.52 15.56 -27.32
N SER A 155 -0.06 14.38 -27.56
CA SER A 155 -1.49 14.15 -27.35
C SER A 155 -1.82 13.95 -25.87
N VAL A 156 -2.47 14.94 -25.26
CA VAL A 156 -2.94 14.90 -23.85
C VAL A 156 -3.92 13.74 -23.62
N PHE A 157 -4.59 13.25 -24.66
CA PHE A 157 -5.47 12.09 -24.58
C PHE A 157 -4.75 10.84 -24.06
N ILE A 158 -3.50 10.62 -24.47
CA ILE A 158 -2.70 9.46 -24.06
C ILE A 158 -2.46 9.47 -22.55
N ILE A 159 -2.10 10.63 -21.99
CA ILE A 159 -1.92 10.80 -20.55
C ILE A 159 -3.24 10.60 -19.79
N ARG A 160 -4.39 10.98 -20.34
CA ARG A 160 -5.69 10.84 -19.67
C ARG A 160 -6.19 9.39 -19.61
N VAL A 161 -5.92 8.60 -20.64
CA VAL A 161 -6.30 7.18 -20.70
C VAL A 161 -5.37 6.31 -19.86
N TYR A 162 -4.15 6.77 -19.63
CA TYR A 162 -3.10 5.98 -19.01
C TYR A 162 -3.35 5.55 -17.55
N PRO A 163 -3.90 6.39 -16.66
CA PRO A 163 -4.34 5.94 -15.34
C PRO A 163 -5.41 4.85 -15.40
N LEU A 164 -6.28 4.86 -16.41
CA LEU A 164 -7.29 3.80 -16.57
C LEU A 164 -6.63 2.46 -16.85
N LEU A 165 -5.57 2.42 -17.66
CA LEU A 165 -4.79 1.18 -17.88
C LEU A 165 -4.26 0.64 -16.56
N PHE A 166 -3.72 1.49 -15.69
CA PHE A 166 -3.25 1.08 -14.36
C PHE A 166 -4.35 0.42 -13.52
N VAL A 167 -5.57 0.95 -13.57
CA VAL A 167 -6.73 0.37 -12.89
C VAL A 167 -7.07 -1.02 -13.46
N PHE A 168 -7.00 -1.19 -14.79
CA PHE A 168 -7.22 -2.49 -15.43
C PHE A 168 -6.14 -3.52 -15.08
N VAL A 169 -4.85 -3.14 -15.01
CA VAL A 169 -3.77 -4.08 -14.68
C VAL A 169 -3.64 -4.31 -13.15
N ALA A 170 -4.33 -3.53 -12.31
CA ALA A 170 -4.23 -3.62 -10.85
C ALA A 170 -4.39 -5.05 -10.30
N PRO A 171 -5.34 -5.90 -10.74
CA PRO A 171 -5.44 -7.27 -10.27
C PRO A 171 -4.16 -8.10 -10.50
N MET A 172 -3.50 -7.91 -11.64
CA MET A 172 -2.25 -8.60 -11.98
C MET A 172 -1.08 -8.11 -11.13
N LEU A 173 -1.07 -6.84 -10.72
CA LEU A 173 -0.03 -6.30 -9.84
C LEU A 173 -0.24 -6.72 -8.38
N VAL A 174 -1.50 -6.84 -7.96
CA VAL A 174 -1.86 -7.04 -6.56
C VAL A 174 -1.88 -8.52 -6.16
N LEU A 175 -2.38 -9.43 -7.00
CA LEU A 175 -2.52 -10.86 -6.65
C LEU A 175 -1.21 -11.60 -6.34
N PRO A 176 -0.10 -11.40 -7.06
CA PRO A 176 1.16 -12.11 -6.82
C PRO A 176 1.63 -12.14 -5.37
N LYS A 177 1.54 -11.03 -4.63
CA LYS A 177 1.98 -11.00 -3.23
C LYS A 177 1.11 -11.84 -2.30
N TYR A 178 -0.16 -12.04 -2.64
CA TYR A 178 -1.02 -12.96 -1.89
C TYR A 178 -0.66 -14.41 -2.18
N ILE A 179 -0.27 -14.74 -3.41
CA ILE A 179 0.20 -16.08 -3.75
C ILE A 179 1.47 -16.45 -2.97
N VAL A 180 2.43 -15.52 -2.87
CA VAL A 180 3.66 -15.72 -2.06
C VAL A 180 3.31 -16.20 -0.64
N VAL A 181 2.39 -15.51 0.02
CA VAL A 181 2.06 -15.76 1.44
C VAL A 181 1.10 -16.95 1.62
N VAL A 182 0.13 -17.09 0.73
CA VAL A 182 -0.89 -18.14 0.81
C VAL A 182 -0.31 -19.51 0.45
N ARG A 183 0.57 -19.55 -0.56
CA ARG A 183 1.11 -20.80 -1.11
C ARG A 183 2.56 -21.06 -0.72
N ASN A 184 3.20 -20.11 -0.03
CA ASN A 184 4.61 -20.19 0.34
C ASN A 184 5.50 -20.47 -0.88
N GLU A 185 5.22 -19.76 -1.98
CA GLU A 185 5.93 -19.92 -3.25
C GLU A 185 7.12 -18.97 -3.35
N SER A 186 8.09 -19.31 -4.21
CA SER A 186 9.18 -18.40 -4.54
C SER A 186 8.64 -17.15 -5.26
N VAL A 187 9.39 -16.05 -5.18
CA VAL A 187 9.00 -14.75 -5.77
C VAL A 187 8.61 -14.88 -7.25
N ILE A 188 9.42 -15.58 -8.06
CA ILE A 188 9.17 -15.72 -9.50
C ILE A 188 7.94 -16.60 -9.78
N ASN A 189 7.80 -17.73 -9.07
CA ASN A 189 6.64 -18.61 -9.23
C ASN A 189 5.36 -17.90 -8.82
N SER A 190 5.41 -17.13 -7.74
CA SER A 190 4.26 -16.37 -7.24
C SER A 190 3.78 -15.29 -8.20
N ILE A 191 4.69 -14.69 -8.99
CA ILE A 191 4.32 -13.76 -10.06
C ILE A 191 3.61 -14.49 -11.19
N ALA A 192 4.20 -15.57 -11.70
CA ALA A 192 3.62 -16.35 -12.79
C ALA A 192 2.23 -16.91 -12.40
N GLU A 193 2.15 -17.49 -11.20
CA GLU A 193 0.93 -18.05 -10.66
C GLU A 193 -0.10 -16.96 -10.29
N GLY A 194 0.35 -15.84 -9.74
CA GLY A 194 -0.48 -14.68 -9.47
C GLY A 194 -1.11 -14.11 -10.74
N PHE A 195 -0.36 -14.05 -11.83
CA PHE A 195 -0.89 -13.64 -13.14
C PHE A 195 -1.89 -14.66 -13.68
N ARG A 196 -1.58 -15.96 -13.57
CA ARG A 196 -2.50 -17.04 -13.97
C ARG A 196 -3.84 -16.93 -13.23
N VAL A 197 -3.79 -16.80 -11.91
CA VAL A 197 -4.98 -16.64 -11.05
C VAL A 197 -5.72 -15.34 -11.35
N ALA A 198 -4.99 -14.25 -11.60
CA ALA A 198 -5.58 -12.97 -11.99
C ALA A 198 -6.32 -13.05 -13.32
N ILE A 199 -5.79 -13.76 -14.31
CA ILE A 199 -6.46 -13.94 -15.61
C ILE A 199 -7.69 -14.82 -15.45
N SER A 200 -7.59 -15.94 -14.73
CA SER A 200 -8.73 -16.86 -14.55
C SER A 200 -9.87 -16.27 -13.71
N ASN A 201 -9.55 -15.35 -12.80
CA ASN A 201 -10.52 -14.72 -11.89
C ASN A 201 -10.61 -13.20 -12.07
N TYR A 202 -10.32 -12.71 -13.28
CA TYR A 202 -10.09 -11.29 -13.52
C TYR A 202 -11.25 -10.41 -13.06
N LEU A 203 -12.49 -10.74 -13.44
CA LEU A 203 -13.67 -9.96 -13.07
C LEU A 203 -13.89 -9.92 -11.56
N THR A 204 -13.63 -11.02 -10.86
CA THR A 204 -13.77 -11.14 -9.41
C THR A 204 -12.69 -10.33 -8.68
N ALA A 205 -11.44 -10.41 -9.15
CA ALA A 205 -10.34 -9.64 -8.58
C ALA A 205 -10.50 -8.14 -8.86
N PHE A 206 -10.83 -7.78 -10.09
CA PHE A 206 -11.08 -6.40 -10.51
C PHE A 206 -12.24 -5.76 -9.75
N SER A 207 -13.38 -6.44 -9.64
CA SER A 207 -14.53 -5.93 -8.88
C SER A 207 -14.20 -5.76 -7.39
N SER A 208 -13.37 -6.63 -6.81
CA SER A 208 -12.91 -6.48 -5.41
C SER A 208 -12.02 -5.24 -5.24
N VAL A 209 -11.07 -5.01 -6.16
CA VAL A 209 -10.23 -3.80 -6.16
C VAL A 209 -11.08 -2.54 -6.29
N VAL A 210 -11.99 -2.49 -7.27
CA VAL A 210 -12.87 -1.34 -7.49
C VAL A 210 -13.79 -1.10 -6.30
N PHE A 211 -14.38 -2.15 -5.72
CA PHE A 211 -15.25 -2.03 -4.56
C PHE A 211 -14.51 -1.46 -3.34
N CYS A 212 -13.31 -1.97 -3.04
CA CYS A 212 -12.48 -1.43 -1.97
C CYS A 212 -12.05 0.03 -2.23
N ALA A 213 -11.72 0.37 -3.48
CA ALA A 213 -11.40 1.74 -3.86
C ALA A 213 -12.58 2.68 -3.68
N LEU A 214 -13.81 2.24 -4.00
CA LEU A 214 -15.03 3.02 -3.76
C LEU A 214 -15.28 3.26 -2.27
N ILE A 215 -15.07 2.26 -1.41
CA ILE A 215 -15.16 2.43 0.05
C ILE A 215 -14.16 3.49 0.53
N ALA A 216 -12.91 3.40 0.08
CA ALA A 216 -11.88 4.37 0.43
C ALA A 216 -12.27 5.79 -0.04
N LEU A 217 -12.75 5.92 -1.28
CA LEU A 217 -13.19 7.20 -1.85
C LEU A 217 -14.37 7.79 -1.06
N LEU A 218 -15.41 7.00 -0.79
CA LEU A 218 -16.58 7.47 -0.04
C LEU A 218 -16.20 7.88 1.39
N SER A 219 -15.27 7.16 2.03
CA SER A 219 -14.78 7.52 3.37
C SER A 219 -14.00 8.83 3.40
N SER A 220 -13.43 9.27 2.27
CA SER A 220 -12.69 10.53 2.15
C SER A 220 -13.58 11.78 2.22
N ILE A 221 -14.90 11.64 2.02
CA ILE A 221 -15.87 12.75 2.13
C ILE A 221 -15.94 13.26 3.58
N VAL A 222 -15.70 12.38 4.56
CA VAL A 222 -15.71 12.71 5.98
C VAL A 222 -14.26 12.70 6.49
N PRO A 223 -13.66 13.85 6.86
CA PRO A 223 -12.22 13.96 7.15
C PRO A 223 -11.70 12.95 8.19
N PHE A 224 -12.44 12.74 9.28
CA PHE A 224 -12.05 11.77 10.33
C PHE A 224 -12.32 10.31 9.96
N ALA A 225 -13.27 10.04 9.05
CA ALA A 225 -13.56 8.69 8.59
C ALA A 225 -12.57 8.21 7.52
N SER A 226 -11.85 9.13 6.87
CA SER A 226 -10.92 8.83 5.77
C SER A 226 -9.81 7.84 6.16
N ILE A 227 -9.20 8.03 7.33
CA ILE A 227 -8.10 7.18 7.82
C ILE A 227 -8.62 5.77 8.13
N LEU A 228 -9.72 5.69 8.88
CA LEU A 228 -10.33 4.41 9.24
C LEU A 228 -10.90 3.68 8.01
N GLY A 229 -11.49 4.42 7.07
CA GLY A 229 -12.03 3.88 5.84
C GLY A 229 -10.96 3.33 4.91
N PHE A 230 -9.80 4.00 4.81
CA PHE A 230 -8.64 3.48 4.09
C PHE A 230 -8.08 2.20 4.74
N ALA A 231 -7.95 2.19 6.06
CA ALA A 231 -7.44 1.03 6.77
C ALA A 231 -8.40 -0.18 6.67
N PHE A 232 -9.71 0.09 6.75
CA PHE A 232 -10.74 -0.92 6.56
C PHE A 232 -10.77 -1.45 5.11
N SER A 233 -10.69 -0.58 4.10
CA SER A 233 -10.71 -1.00 2.70
C SER A 233 -9.48 -1.83 2.33
N SER A 234 -8.31 -1.50 2.88
CA SER A 234 -7.07 -2.28 2.71
C SER A 234 -7.16 -3.67 3.34
N SER A 235 -7.75 -3.74 4.54
CA SER A 235 -7.99 -5.02 5.23
C SER A 235 -9.00 -5.89 4.46
N LEU A 236 -10.08 -5.27 3.99
CA LEU A 236 -11.11 -5.93 3.19
C LEU A 236 -10.55 -6.44 1.84
N LEU A 237 -9.73 -5.63 1.18
CA LEU A 237 -9.05 -6.03 -0.06
C LEU A 237 -8.17 -7.26 0.19
N SER A 238 -7.44 -7.27 1.32
CA SER A 238 -6.58 -8.39 1.68
C SER A 238 -7.38 -9.68 1.88
N VAL A 239 -8.54 -9.61 2.54
CA VAL A 239 -9.46 -10.75 2.69
C VAL A 239 -9.94 -11.26 1.32
N TYR A 240 -10.36 -10.38 0.42
CA TYR A 240 -10.82 -10.81 -0.92
C TYR A 240 -9.71 -11.45 -1.74
N MET A 241 -8.52 -10.84 -1.77
CA MET A 241 -7.40 -11.37 -2.54
C MET A 241 -6.89 -12.70 -1.97
N CYS A 242 -6.87 -12.87 -0.64
CA CYS A 242 -6.60 -14.16 0.00
C CYS A 242 -7.64 -15.21 -0.38
N ALA A 243 -8.94 -14.88 -0.32
CA ALA A 243 -10.00 -15.81 -0.70
C ALA A 243 -9.90 -16.26 -2.16
N ILE A 244 -9.62 -15.33 -3.08
CA ILE A 244 -9.39 -15.66 -4.50
C ILE A 244 -8.16 -16.58 -4.63
N SER A 245 -7.06 -16.24 -3.95
CA SER A 245 -5.79 -16.99 -4.03
C SER A 245 -5.91 -18.43 -3.54
N ILE A 246 -6.66 -18.64 -2.44
CA ILE A 246 -6.93 -19.95 -1.83
C ILE A 246 -7.86 -20.77 -2.74
N ASN A 247 -9.00 -20.20 -3.14
CA ASN A 247 -10.02 -20.92 -3.91
C ASN A 247 -9.57 -21.28 -5.33
N SER A 248 -8.66 -20.50 -5.91
CA SER A 248 -8.11 -20.75 -7.26
C SER A 248 -6.98 -21.78 -7.27
N GLY A 249 -6.45 -22.13 -6.10
CA GLY A 249 -5.25 -22.96 -5.97
C GLY A 249 -5.49 -24.45 -5.94
N GLY A 250 -6.74 -24.90 -5.90
CA GLY A 250 -7.01 -26.32 -5.66
C GLY A 250 -6.25 -26.77 -4.41
N VAL A 251 -6.51 -26.12 -3.26
CA VAL A 251 -6.21 -26.79 -1.99
C VAL A 251 -7.13 -28.00 -1.97
N VAL A 252 -6.59 -29.13 -2.43
CA VAL A 252 -7.17 -30.45 -2.30
C VAL A 252 -7.60 -30.57 -0.85
N ASN A 253 -8.90 -30.78 -0.66
CA ASN A 253 -9.50 -31.21 0.60
C ASN A 253 -8.56 -32.18 1.30
N GLY A 254 -7.92 -31.70 2.35
CA GLY A 254 -7.04 -32.46 3.21
C GLY A 254 -7.40 -32.20 4.66
N GLY A 255 -8.66 -32.44 5.04
CA GLY A 255 -8.99 -32.53 6.47
C GLY A 255 -10.38 -32.06 6.87
N VAL A 256 -11.33 -32.99 6.75
CA VAL A 256 -12.56 -33.15 7.54
C VAL A 256 -13.71 -32.16 7.29
N ARG A 257 -14.85 -32.80 6.98
CA ARG A 257 -16.20 -32.26 6.80
C ARG A 257 -16.68 -31.38 7.95
#